data_AF-A0A3M0YD52-F1
#
_entry.id   AF-A0A3M0YD52-F1
#
_cell.length_a   1.000
_cell.length_b   1.000
_cell.length_c   1.000
_cell.angle_alpha   90.00
_cell.angle_beta   90.00
_cell.angle_gamma   90.00
#
_symmetry.space_group_name_H-M   'P 1'
#
loop_
_entity.id
_entity.type
_entity.pdbx_description
1 polymer ?
#
loop_
_entity_poly.entity_id
_entity_poly.type
_entity_poly.pdbx_seq_one_letter_code
_entity_poly.pdbx_strand_id
1 'polypeptide(L)'
;MRAFFLLLPLLLAACAATAPSQSYRSEGGETLTIQGSLNKLSGDLVVTINGEPVVHGKFPTFAEEAEFEGSYRDATVTVSCYVDHCTHGTKCTVLVDNEQAAKLMFK
;
A
#
# COMPACT_ATOMS: atom_id res chain seq x y z
N MET A 1 -18.89 -25.30 -41.56
CA MET A 1 -18.30 -25.45 -40.22
C MET A 1 -17.64 -24.12 -39.87
N ARG A 2 -18.29 -23.29 -39.06
CA ARG A 2 -17.72 -22.02 -38.58
C ARG A 2 -17.32 -22.23 -37.13
N ALA A 3 -16.03 -22.46 -36.93
CA ALA A 3 -15.43 -22.51 -35.60
C ALA A 3 -15.52 -21.10 -34.98
N PHE A 4 -16.44 -20.93 -34.05
CA PHE A 4 -16.57 -19.73 -33.23
C PHE A 4 -15.42 -19.78 -32.21
N PHE A 5 -14.35 -19.05 -32.51
CA PHE A 5 -13.17 -18.91 -31.67
C PHE A 5 -13.62 -18.32 -30.32
N LEU A 6 -13.64 -19.16 -29.28
CA LEU A 6 -13.80 -18.77 -27.89
C LEU A 6 -12.67 -17.80 -27.53
N LEU A 7 -12.96 -16.51 -27.49
CA LEU A 7 -12.11 -15.50 -26.87
C LEU A 7 -12.08 -15.79 -25.36
N LEU A 8 -11.03 -16.48 -24.93
CA LEU A 8 -10.65 -16.67 -23.55
C LEU A 8 -10.13 -15.30 -23.02
N PRO A 9 -10.85 -14.59 -22.13
CA PRO A 9 -10.29 -13.39 -21.55
C PRO A 9 -9.14 -13.82 -20.63
N LEU A 10 -7.93 -13.45 -21.02
CA LEU A 10 -6.72 -13.61 -20.24
C LEU A 10 -6.89 -12.81 -18.94
N LEU A 11 -7.28 -13.48 -17.86
CA LEU A 11 -7.29 -12.93 -16.52
C LEU A 11 -5.83 -12.71 -16.09
N LEU A 12 -5.25 -11.59 -16.52
CA LEU A 12 -4.04 -11.03 -15.94
C LEU A 12 -4.38 -10.55 -14.53
N ALA A 13 -4.48 -11.48 -13.59
CA ALA A 13 -4.44 -11.17 -12.17
C ALA A 13 -3.03 -10.67 -11.87
N ALA A 14 -2.82 -9.36 -11.99
CA ALA A 14 -1.63 -8.71 -11.47
C ALA A 14 -1.56 -9.04 -9.97
N CYS A 15 -0.46 -9.67 -9.54
CA CYS A 15 -0.20 -10.03 -8.15
C CYS A 15 0.08 -8.75 -7.34
N ALA A 16 -0.95 -7.95 -7.10
CA ALA A 16 -0.91 -6.87 -6.13
C ALA A 16 -1.06 -7.48 -4.73
N ALA A 17 -0.07 -7.30 -3.88
CA ALA A 17 -0.16 -7.66 -2.47
C ALA A 17 -0.92 -6.54 -1.75
N THR A 18 -2.04 -6.87 -1.11
CA THR A 18 -2.82 -5.93 -0.30
C THR A 18 -2.59 -6.23 1.17
N ALA A 19 -2.25 -5.20 1.95
CA ALA A 19 -2.14 -5.31 3.39
C ALA A 19 -3.54 -5.29 4.04
N PRO A 20 -3.76 -5.99 5.17
CA PRO A 20 -5.01 -5.88 5.92
C PRO A 20 -5.31 -4.44 6.33
N SER A 21 -6.56 -4.01 6.21
CA SER A 21 -6.98 -2.67 6.63
C SER A 21 -6.84 -2.50 8.14
N GLN A 22 -6.40 -1.33 8.59
CA GLN A 22 -6.26 -1.00 10.00
C GLN A 22 -7.05 0.25 10.34
N SER A 23 -7.77 0.20 11.44
CA SER A 23 -8.45 1.37 11.99
C SER A 23 -7.52 2.07 12.96
N TYR A 24 -7.38 3.37 12.79
CA TYR A 24 -6.61 4.25 13.65
C TYR A 24 -7.51 5.38 14.14
N ARG A 25 -7.29 5.86 15.36
CA ARG A 25 -8.02 7.01 15.90
C ARG A 25 -7.03 7.86 16.67
N SER A 26 -6.77 9.06 16.15
CA SER A 26 -5.96 10.05 16.86
C SER A 26 -6.71 10.58 18.08
N GLU A 27 -5.99 11.10 19.07
CA GLU A 27 -6.60 11.68 20.26
C GLU A 27 -7.54 12.84 19.88
N GLY A 28 -8.84 12.68 20.16
CA GLY A 28 -9.87 13.66 19.81
C GLY A 28 -10.31 13.68 18.35
N GLY A 29 -9.73 12.83 17.49
CA GLY A 29 -9.99 12.81 16.06
C GLY A 29 -11.08 11.83 15.59
N GLU A 30 -11.28 11.79 14.28
CA GLU A 30 -12.09 10.77 13.62
C GLU A 30 -11.36 9.43 13.56
N THR A 31 -12.11 8.35 13.37
CA THR A 31 -11.50 7.04 13.10
C THR A 31 -11.12 6.98 11.62
N LEU A 32 -9.83 6.83 11.35
CA LEU A 32 -9.24 6.63 10.04
C LEU A 32 -9.17 5.14 9.69
N THR A 33 -9.50 4.78 8.46
CA THR A 33 -9.27 3.44 7.90
C THR A 33 -8.09 3.49 6.95
N ILE A 34 -6.98 2.87 7.34
CA ILE A 34 -5.73 2.86 6.59
C ILE A 34 -5.59 1.54 5.85
N GLN A 35 -5.29 1.62 4.56
CA GLN A 35 -5.05 0.48 3.69
C GLN A 35 -3.82 0.73 2.83
N GLY A 36 -3.27 -0.33 2.27
CA GLY A 36 -2.28 -0.17 1.21
C GLY A 36 -2.26 -1.34 0.25
N SER A 37 -1.77 -1.07 -0.94
CA SER A 37 -1.49 -2.04 -1.99
C SER A 37 -0.06 -1.85 -2.50
N LEU A 38 0.62 -2.97 -2.73
CA LEU A 38 1.95 -3.03 -3.28
C LEU A 38 1.94 -3.96 -4.48
N ASN A 39 2.22 -3.42 -5.67
CA ASN A 39 2.50 -4.25 -6.82
C ASN A 39 3.95 -4.72 -6.73
N LYS A 40 4.16 -6.00 -6.39
CA LYS A 40 5.51 -6.56 -6.23
C LYS A 40 6.35 -6.59 -7.50
N LEU A 41 5.71 -6.58 -8.67
CA LEU A 41 6.41 -6.63 -9.95
C LEU A 41 6.92 -5.25 -10.35
N SER A 42 6.08 -4.22 -10.23
CA SER A 42 6.44 -2.85 -10.60
C SER A 42 7.06 -2.05 -9.46
N GLY A 43 6.85 -2.47 -8.21
CA GLY A 43 7.21 -1.72 -7.01
C GLY A 43 6.21 -0.61 -6.65
N ASP A 44 5.09 -0.49 -7.34
CA ASP A 44 4.14 0.60 -7.09
C ASP A 44 3.43 0.39 -5.76
N LEU A 45 3.55 1.37 -4.86
CA LEU A 45 2.93 1.43 -3.55
C LEU A 45 1.85 2.51 -3.54
N VAL A 46 0.65 2.14 -3.10
CA VAL A 46 -0.43 3.09 -2.82
C VAL A 46 -0.89 2.88 -1.39
N VAL A 47 -0.93 3.96 -0.60
CA VAL A 47 -1.56 3.97 0.72
C VAL A 47 -2.80 4.86 0.65
N THR A 48 -3.89 4.36 1.21
CA THR A 48 -5.16 5.08 1.28
C THR A 48 -5.61 5.29 2.71
N ILE A 49 -6.26 6.42 2.95
CA ILE A 49 -6.94 6.75 4.21
C ILE A 49 -8.40 7.00 3.89
N ASN A 50 -9.30 6.26 4.54
CA ASN A 50 -10.75 6.30 4.28
C ASN A 50 -11.11 6.09 2.79
N GLY A 51 -10.31 5.31 2.06
CA GLY A 51 -10.48 5.03 0.63
C GLY A 51 -9.88 6.08 -0.30
N GLU A 52 -9.39 7.21 0.22
CA GLU A 52 -8.71 8.24 -0.56
C GLU A 52 -7.21 7.92 -0.68
N PRO A 53 -6.61 7.95 -1.88
CA PRO A 53 -5.16 7.82 -2.04
C PRO A 53 -4.42 9.02 -1.46
N VAL A 54 -3.54 8.77 -0.49
CA VAL A 54 -2.77 9.83 0.20
C VAL A 54 -1.28 9.77 -0.08
N VAL A 55 -0.77 8.59 -0.43
CA VAL A 55 0.64 8.38 -0.77
C VAL A 55 0.71 7.46 -1.98
N HIS A 56 1.45 7.91 -2.98
CA HIS A 56 1.76 7.16 -4.19
C HIS A 56 3.27 7.14 -4.38
N GLY A 57 3.86 5.96 -4.24
CA GLY A 57 5.29 5.76 -4.29
C GLY A 57 5.66 4.62 -5.23
N LYS A 58 6.93 4.59 -5.61
CA LYS A 58 7.51 3.45 -6.30
C LYS A 58 8.72 2.98 -5.54
N PHE A 59 8.69 1.74 -5.06
CA PHE A 59 9.84 1.10 -4.46
C PHE A 59 10.97 1.06 -5.48
N PRO A 60 12.14 1.66 -5.19
CA PRO A 60 13.26 1.60 -6.10
C PRO A 60 13.68 0.14 -6.31
N THR A 61 14.07 -0.20 -7.54
CA THR A 61 14.58 -1.55 -7.82
C THR A 61 15.83 -1.80 -6.98
N PHE A 62 15.86 -2.92 -6.24
CA PHE A 62 16.94 -3.32 -5.32
C PHE A 62 17.07 -2.49 -4.03
N ALA A 63 16.17 -1.55 -3.74
CA ALA A 63 16.17 -0.90 -2.44
C ALA A 63 15.59 -1.83 -1.36
N GLU A 64 16.23 -1.84 -0.20
CA GLU A 64 15.74 -2.55 0.99
C GLU A 64 14.80 -1.68 1.83
N GLU A 65 14.90 -0.36 1.68
CA GLU A 65 14.08 0.62 2.37
C GLU A 65 13.66 1.76 1.44
N ALA A 66 12.50 2.35 1.71
CA ALA A 66 12.00 3.51 1.00
C ALA A 66 11.07 4.32 1.91
N GLU A 67 11.16 5.64 1.81
CA GLU A 67 10.26 6.56 2.50
C GLU A 67 9.46 7.36 1.48
N PHE A 68 8.19 7.57 1.80
CA PHE A 68 7.26 8.32 0.98
C PHE A 68 6.51 9.30 1.85
N GLU A 69 6.28 10.50 1.31
CA GLU A 69 5.49 11.53 1.96
C GLU A 69 4.23 11.83 1.16
N GLY A 70 3.19 12.22 1.87
CA GLY A 70 1.92 12.65 1.32
C GLY A 70 1.16 13.47 2.34
N SER A 71 -0.11 13.73 2.05
CA SER A 71 -0.97 14.52 2.91
C SER A 71 -2.38 13.97 2.90
N TYR A 72 -3.04 14.03 4.07
CA TYR A 72 -4.46 13.76 4.19
C TYR A 72 -5.11 14.92 4.94
N ARG A 73 -5.92 15.72 4.23
CA ARG A 73 -6.41 17.01 4.73
C ARG A 73 -5.22 17.91 5.11
N ASP A 74 -5.15 18.39 6.35
CA ASP A 74 -4.08 19.23 6.87
C ASP A 74 -2.98 18.42 7.60
N ALA A 75 -3.09 17.09 7.63
CA ALA A 75 -2.13 16.21 8.29
C ALA A 75 -1.07 15.69 7.31
N THR A 76 0.17 15.66 7.77
CA THR A 76 1.29 15.06 7.02
C THR A 76 1.24 13.54 7.18
N VAL A 77 1.36 12.81 6.06
CA VAL A 77 1.40 11.36 6.06
C VAL A 77 2.78 10.90 5.62
N THR A 78 3.50 10.20 6.49
CA THR A 78 4.80 9.60 6.17
C THR A 78 4.67 8.09 6.16
N VAL A 79 5.22 7.44 5.14
CA VAL A 79 5.21 6.00 4.99
C VAL A 79 6.65 5.53 4.85
N SER A 80 7.17 4.90 5.90
CA SER A 80 8.53 4.33 5.90
C SER A 80 8.41 2.82 5.74
N CYS A 81 8.98 2.29 4.67
CA CYS A 81 8.91 0.89 4.32
C CYS A 81 10.28 0.22 4.32
N TYR A 82 10.32 -1.06 4.67
CA TYR A 82 11.49 -1.90 4.53
C TYR A 82 11.14 -3.34 4.13
N VAL A 83 12.08 -4.02 3.50
CA VAL A 83 12.00 -5.44 3.15
C VAL A 83 12.37 -6.27 4.37
N ASP A 84 11.46 -7.16 4.78
CA ASP A 84 11.72 -8.12 5.85
C ASP A 84 12.27 -9.42 5.25
N HIS A 85 13.58 -9.61 5.38
CA HIS A 85 14.28 -10.80 4.87
C HIS A 85 13.87 -12.10 5.56
N CYS A 86 13.33 -12.06 6.78
CA CYS A 86 12.86 -13.26 7.48
C CYS A 86 11.54 -13.79 6.90
N THR A 87 10.70 -12.89 6.39
CA THR A 87 9.37 -13.26 5.84
C THR A 87 9.27 -13.09 4.34
N HIS A 88 10.32 -12.57 3.68
CA HIS A 88 10.34 -12.15 2.28
C HIS A 88 9.19 -11.19 1.91
N GLY A 89 8.73 -10.42 2.90
CA GLY A 89 7.64 -9.45 2.75
C GLY A 89 8.15 -8.01 2.80
N THR A 90 7.26 -7.06 2.56
CA THR A 90 7.52 -5.63 2.77
C THR A 90 6.67 -5.16 3.95
N LYS A 91 7.30 -4.47 4.89
CA LYS A 91 6.62 -3.84 6.03
C LYS A 91 6.69 -2.34 5.88
N CYS A 92 5.56 -1.66 6.04
CA CYS A 92 5.48 -0.21 6.02
C CYS A 92 4.86 0.29 7.31
N THR A 93 5.50 1.27 7.93
CA THR A 93 4.95 2.04 9.03
C THR A 93 4.34 3.32 8.46
N VAL A 94 3.07 3.57 8.76
CA VAL A 94 2.36 4.78 8.38
C VAL A 94 2.28 5.70 9.60
N LEU A 95 2.78 6.91 9.45
CA LEU A 95 2.69 7.99 10.43
C LEU A 95 1.71 9.05 9.92
N VAL A 96 0.88 9.59 10.81
CA VAL A 96 0.02 10.75 10.55
C VAL A 96 0.41 11.81 11.58
N ASP A 97 0.90 12.97 11.14
CA ASP A 97 1.47 14.03 11.99
C ASP A 97 2.51 13.51 13.00
N ASN A 98 3.41 12.65 12.52
CA ASN A 98 4.45 11.95 13.30
C ASN A 98 3.94 10.95 14.36
N GLU A 99 2.64 10.67 14.41
CA GLU A 99 2.07 9.62 15.26
C GLU A 99 1.89 8.32 14.46
N GLN A 100 2.30 7.18 15.03
CA GLN A 100 2.18 5.89 14.35
C GLN A 100 0.73 5.45 14.22
N ALA A 101 0.20 5.51 13.00
CA ALA A 101 -1.19 5.21 12.70
C ALA A 101 -1.42 3.76 12.25
N ALA A 102 -0.50 3.16 11.49
CA ALA A 102 -0.65 1.78 11.03
C ALA A 102 0.68 1.07 10.74
N LYS A 103 0.63 -0.27 10.70
CA LYS A 103 1.73 -1.13 10.23
C LYS A 103 1.25 -2.05 9.11
N LEU A 104 1.46 -1.67 7.87
CA LEU A 104 1.04 -2.43 6.70
C LEU A 104 2.06 -3.55 6.42
N MET A 105 1.58 -4.78 6.26
CA MET A 105 2.42 -5.94 5.96
C MET A 105 1.99 -6.56 4.62
N PHE A 106 2.90 -6.55 3.66
CA PHE A 106 2.72 -7.09 2.32
C PHE A 106 3.47 -8.41 2.20
N LYS A 107 2.73 -9.50 1.96
CA LYS A 107 3.26 -10.87 1.84
C LYS A 107 3.27 -11.36 0.42
#